data_AF-A0A7Y4W513-F1
#
_entry.id   AF-A0A7Y4W513-F1
#
_cell.length_a   1.000
_cell.length_b   1.000
_cell.length_c   1.000
_cell.angle_alpha   90.00
_cell.angle_beta   90.00
_cell.angle_gamma   90.00
#
_symmetry.space_group_name_H-M   'P 1'
#
loop_
_entity.id
_entity.type
_entity.pdbx_description
1 polymer ?
#
loop_
_entity_poly.entity_id
_entity_poly.type
_entity_poly.pdbx_seq_one_letter_code
_entity_poly.pdbx_strand_id
1 'polypeptide(L)'
;MVRTDAYIRTRKFSRDEVIAINYILKSRAHKFIAAGNKDWLYPEKQFGGDWSSIGQILLPKDDLWRFGGEIYVGYKDGSVHYQDEFGRTSGSHKYLKKDRKVNIGPNDLCGCGSGQKYKRCCQDRPEQDRPAWDVYSIRERNLMFSRAVQDILELNKGNTWEDVRRNLSDIHVKEIHEAFGSLWLKDTDIANLLPRPDKN
;
A
#
# COMPACT_ATOMS: atom_id res chain seq x y z
N MET A 1 21.05 -4.73 -2.64
CA MET A 1 21.87 -5.29 -3.72
C MET A 1 21.01 -6.31 -4.46
N VAL A 2 20.75 -6.13 -5.76
CA VAL A 2 19.85 -7.01 -6.53
C VAL A 2 20.58 -8.31 -6.89
N ARG A 3 19.96 -9.47 -6.65
CA ARG A 3 20.49 -10.79 -7.02
C ARG A 3 20.33 -11.03 -8.52
N THR A 4 21.30 -10.56 -9.30
CA THR A 4 21.32 -10.69 -10.76
C THR A 4 21.60 -12.12 -11.25
N ASP A 5 22.15 -12.97 -10.38
CA ASP A 5 22.34 -14.40 -10.56
C ASP A 5 21.02 -15.18 -10.60
N ALA A 6 19.94 -14.60 -10.08
CA ALA A 6 18.63 -15.25 -9.94
C ALA A 6 17.58 -14.79 -10.99
N TYR A 7 17.99 -14.10 -12.06
CA TYR A 7 17.04 -13.62 -13.07
C TYR A 7 16.46 -14.76 -13.89
N ILE A 8 15.12 -14.86 -13.91
CA ILE A 8 14.39 -15.75 -14.81
C ILE A 8 14.45 -15.16 -16.24
N ARG A 9 15.21 -15.81 -17.12
CA ARG A 9 15.39 -15.39 -18.53
C ARG A 9 14.68 -16.32 -19.53
N THR A 10 13.62 -16.99 -19.09
CA THR A 10 12.86 -17.95 -19.91
C THR A 10 11.86 -17.26 -20.84
N ARG A 11 11.44 -16.04 -20.50
CA ARG A 11 10.45 -15.28 -21.25
C ARG A 11 10.94 -14.95 -22.66
N LYS A 12 10.15 -15.29 -23.66
CA LYS A 12 10.34 -14.90 -25.06
C LYS A 12 9.17 -14.04 -25.51
N PHE A 13 9.47 -12.99 -26.27
CA PHE A 13 8.46 -12.15 -26.90
C PHE A 13 8.33 -12.53 -28.37
N SER A 14 7.09 -12.57 -28.85
CA SER A 14 6.78 -12.61 -30.27
C SER A 14 7.16 -11.28 -30.95
N ARG A 15 7.21 -11.29 -32.28
CA ARG A 15 7.52 -10.09 -33.07
C ARG A 15 6.53 -8.95 -32.77
N ASP A 16 5.24 -9.26 -32.68
CA ASP A 16 4.19 -8.28 -32.43
C ASP A 16 4.28 -7.70 -31.02
N GLU A 17 4.64 -8.53 -30.02
CA GLU A 17 4.90 -8.05 -28.66
C GLU A 17 6.12 -7.12 -28.58
N VAL A 18 7.19 -7.44 -29.30
CA VAL A 18 8.38 -6.55 -29.39
C VAL A 18 8.02 -5.22 -30.04
N ILE A 19 7.21 -5.24 -31.11
CA ILE A 19 6.72 -4.04 -31.78
C ILE A 19 5.88 -3.19 -30.80
N ALA A 20 4.98 -3.81 -30.04
CA ALA A 20 4.18 -3.14 -29.03
C ALA A 20 5.03 -2.47 -27.93
N ILE A 21 6.08 -3.14 -27.46
CA ILE A 21 7.03 -2.59 -26.47
C ILE A 21 7.80 -1.40 -27.07
N ASN A 22 8.31 -1.54 -28.29
CA ASN A 22 9.05 -0.47 -28.98
C ASN A 22 8.17 0.76 -29.22
N TYR A 23 6.88 0.57 -29.49
CA TYR A 23 5.91 1.66 -29.60
C TYR A 23 5.87 2.50 -28.31
N ILE A 24 5.80 1.86 -27.13
CA ILE A 24 5.86 2.57 -25.85
C ILE A 24 7.17 3.33 -25.69
N LEU A 25 8.30 2.65 -25.89
CA LEU A 25 9.63 3.24 -25.73
C LEU A 25 9.78 4.49 -26.59
N LYS A 26 9.33 4.42 -27.85
CA LYS A 26 9.33 5.58 -28.76
C LYS A 26 8.37 6.68 -28.30
N SER A 27 7.13 6.33 -27.92
CA SER A 27 6.13 7.32 -27.49
C SER A 27 6.53 8.11 -26.25
N ARG A 28 7.42 7.54 -25.42
CA ARG A 28 7.94 8.16 -24.18
C ARG A 28 9.39 8.64 -24.30
N ALA A 29 10.02 8.50 -25.46
CA ALA A 29 11.38 8.98 -25.68
C ALA A 29 11.38 10.51 -25.84
N HIS A 30 12.02 11.22 -24.91
CA HIS A 30 12.03 12.69 -24.92
C HIS A 30 13.12 13.32 -25.79
N LYS A 31 14.19 12.59 -26.12
CA LYS A 31 15.37 13.20 -26.76
C LYS A 31 15.99 12.34 -27.86
N PHE A 32 16.30 11.09 -27.56
CA PHE A 32 16.96 10.21 -28.52
C PHE A 32 16.36 8.81 -28.47
N ILE A 33 16.26 8.17 -29.64
CA ILE A 33 15.95 6.77 -29.83
C ILE A 33 16.87 6.21 -30.91
N ALA A 34 17.31 4.97 -30.76
CA ALA A 34 18.20 4.30 -31.70
C ALA A 34 17.72 2.88 -31.94
N ALA A 35 17.97 2.38 -33.15
CA ALA A 35 17.74 1.00 -33.52
C ALA A 35 18.79 0.58 -34.55
N GLY A 36 19.13 -0.71 -34.57
CA GLY A 36 20.08 -1.26 -35.55
C GLY A 36 19.56 -1.27 -36.99
N ASN A 37 18.24 -1.11 -37.17
CA ASN A 37 17.59 -0.97 -38.48
C ASN A 37 16.66 0.25 -38.46
N LYS A 38 16.70 1.04 -39.53
CA LYS A 38 15.87 2.25 -39.69
C LYS A 38 14.37 1.95 -39.61
N ASP A 39 13.91 0.80 -40.11
CA ASP A 39 12.49 0.45 -40.09
C ASP A 39 11.96 0.21 -38.67
N TRP A 40 12.82 -0.22 -37.75
CA TRP A 40 12.47 -0.45 -36.34
C TRP A 40 12.27 0.84 -35.55
N LEU A 41 12.69 1.99 -36.10
CA LEU A 41 12.41 3.30 -35.51
C LEU A 41 10.93 3.69 -35.69
N TYR A 42 10.13 2.94 -36.43
CA TYR A 42 8.73 3.27 -36.73
C TYR A 42 7.75 2.15 -36.33
N PRO A 43 7.72 1.73 -35.04
CA PRO A 43 6.82 0.70 -34.56
C PRO A 43 5.33 1.05 -34.76
N GLU A 44 4.98 2.34 -34.80
CA GLU A 44 3.62 2.81 -35.06
C GLU A 44 3.06 2.41 -36.44
N LYS A 45 3.91 2.03 -37.39
CA LYS A 45 3.46 1.53 -38.71
C LYS A 45 2.90 0.11 -38.64
N GLN A 46 3.26 -0.64 -37.60
CA GLN A 46 2.91 -2.06 -37.45
C GLN A 46 2.02 -2.28 -36.22
N PHE A 47 2.12 -1.41 -35.21
CA PHE A 47 1.28 -1.49 -34.02
C PHE A 47 -0.05 -0.76 -34.22
N GLY A 48 -1.16 -1.51 -34.21
CA GLY A 48 -2.53 -0.97 -34.28
C GLY A 48 -3.36 -1.12 -32.99
N GLY A 49 -2.75 -1.56 -31.88
CA GLY A 49 -3.44 -1.82 -30.62
C GLY A 49 -3.60 -0.59 -29.72
N ASP A 50 -4.26 -0.78 -28.59
CA ASP A 50 -4.42 0.25 -27.55
C ASP A 50 -3.47 0.03 -26.36
N TRP A 51 -3.42 0.98 -25.44
CA TRP A 51 -2.55 0.88 -24.25
C TRP A 51 -2.89 -0.32 -23.36
N SER A 52 -4.16 -0.73 -23.31
CA SER A 52 -4.62 -1.83 -22.47
C SER A 52 -4.04 -3.18 -22.93
N SER A 53 -3.95 -3.37 -24.26
CA SER A 53 -3.34 -4.55 -24.88
C SER A 53 -1.86 -4.68 -24.56
N ILE A 54 -1.14 -3.56 -24.47
CA ILE A 54 0.29 -3.57 -24.14
C ILE A 54 0.51 -3.87 -22.67
N GLY A 55 -0.41 -3.45 -21.79
CA GLY A 55 -0.36 -3.76 -20.37
C GLY A 55 -0.23 -5.26 -20.10
N GLN A 56 -1.03 -6.09 -20.79
CA GLN A 56 -0.96 -7.55 -20.67
C GLN A 56 0.39 -8.11 -21.14
N ILE A 57 1.00 -7.51 -22.16
CA ILE A 57 2.33 -7.88 -22.66
C ILE A 57 3.40 -7.53 -21.62
N LEU A 58 3.25 -6.49 -20.82
CA LEU A 58 4.27 -6.11 -19.84
C LEU A 58 4.19 -6.91 -18.53
N LEU A 59 3.06 -7.57 -18.26
CA LEU A 59 2.90 -8.38 -17.04
C LEU A 59 3.85 -9.59 -17.03
N PRO A 60 4.41 -9.97 -15.87
CA PRO A 60 5.10 -11.25 -15.69
C PRO A 60 4.13 -12.43 -15.91
N LYS A 61 4.59 -13.53 -16.52
CA LYS A 61 3.75 -14.72 -16.81
C LYS A 61 4.07 -15.92 -15.92
N ASP A 62 5.32 -16.35 -15.86
CA ASP A 62 5.64 -17.75 -15.49
C ASP A 62 6.20 -17.96 -14.07
N ASP A 63 6.46 -16.89 -13.30
CA ASP A 63 6.61 -16.88 -11.83
C ASP A 63 7.27 -15.59 -11.36
N LEU A 64 6.77 -15.00 -10.28
CA LEU A 64 7.52 -14.04 -9.45
C LEU A 64 8.47 -14.84 -8.53
N TRP A 65 9.41 -15.60 -9.08
CA TRP A 65 10.24 -16.48 -8.25
C TRP A 65 11.12 -15.64 -7.32
N ARG A 66 10.89 -15.78 -6.02
CA ARG A 66 11.57 -15.09 -4.91
C ARG A 66 11.25 -13.59 -4.78
N PHE A 67 10.09 -13.14 -5.26
CA PHE A 67 9.51 -11.90 -4.73
C PHE A 67 9.02 -12.19 -3.31
N GLY A 68 9.79 -11.76 -2.32
CA GLY A 68 9.57 -12.12 -0.92
C GLY A 68 10.88 -12.17 -0.13
N GLY A 69 10.77 -12.02 1.18
CA GLY A 69 11.88 -12.16 2.12
C GLY A 69 12.16 -10.88 2.89
N GLU A 70 12.69 -11.05 4.08
CA GLU A 70 13.03 -9.97 4.99
C GLU A 70 14.55 -9.78 4.99
N ILE A 71 15.00 -8.54 4.83
CA ILE A 71 16.41 -8.15 4.96
C ILE A 71 16.63 -7.67 6.39
N TYR A 72 17.63 -8.24 7.05
CA TYR A 72 18.17 -7.75 8.31
C TYR A 72 19.63 -7.34 8.11
N VAL A 73 19.97 -6.11 8.47
CA VAL A 73 21.34 -5.59 8.43
C VAL A 73 21.75 -5.20 9.84
N GLY A 74 22.72 -5.92 10.42
CA GLY A 74 23.34 -5.54 11.69
C GLY A 74 24.47 -4.54 11.46
N TYR A 75 24.44 -3.43 12.18
CA TYR A 75 25.51 -2.43 12.16
C TYR A 75 26.49 -2.63 13.32
N LYS A 76 27.68 -2.03 13.19
CA LYS A 76 28.76 -2.12 14.20
C LYS A 76 28.37 -1.53 15.56
N ASP A 77 27.41 -0.60 15.59
CA ASP A 77 26.88 0.02 16.81
C ASP A 77 25.82 -0.86 17.51
N GLY A 78 25.53 -2.05 16.97
CA GLY A 78 24.52 -2.98 17.50
C GLY A 78 23.10 -2.70 17.02
N SER A 79 22.86 -1.64 16.25
CA SER A 79 21.55 -1.40 15.63
C SER A 79 21.27 -2.39 14.50
N VAL A 80 19.98 -2.67 14.27
CA VAL A 80 19.53 -3.57 13.20
C VAL A 80 18.58 -2.81 12.28
N HIS A 81 18.87 -2.77 10.99
CA HIS A 81 17.93 -2.32 9.96
C HIS A 81 17.16 -3.52 9.41
N TYR A 82 15.83 -3.39 9.38
CA TYR A 82 14.91 -4.36 8.81
C TYR A 82 14.27 -3.78 7.55
N GLN A 83 14.02 -4.63 6.55
CA GLN A 83 13.25 -4.27 5.36
C GLN A 83 12.49 -5.49 4.80
N ASP A 84 11.19 -5.39 4.57
CA ASP A 84 10.39 -6.42 3.88
C ASP A 84 10.57 -6.41 2.36
N GLU A 85 9.91 -7.32 1.63
CA GLU A 85 10.01 -7.41 0.17
C GLU A 85 9.49 -6.17 -0.59
N PHE A 86 8.76 -5.28 0.07
CA PHE A 86 8.24 -4.03 -0.47
C PHE A 86 9.06 -2.82 -0.05
N GLY A 87 10.17 -3.03 0.66
CA GLY A 87 11.02 -1.95 1.12
C GLY A 87 10.59 -1.33 2.45
N ARG A 88 9.59 -1.91 3.13
CA ARG A 88 9.04 -1.38 4.38
C ARG A 88 9.91 -1.77 5.55
N THR A 89 10.20 -0.83 6.42
CA THR A 89 11.14 -1.03 7.52
C THR A 89 10.44 -1.38 8.84
N SER A 90 9.13 -1.65 8.81
CA SER A 90 8.39 -2.05 9.99
C SER A 90 7.59 -3.35 9.78
N GLY A 91 7.65 -4.25 10.76
CA GLY A 91 6.82 -5.47 10.82
C GLY A 91 5.36 -5.22 11.23
N SER A 92 4.91 -3.97 11.12
CA SER A 92 3.74 -3.40 11.77
C SER A 92 2.39 -3.75 11.15
N HIS A 93 2.44 -4.15 9.87
CA HIS A 93 1.34 -4.82 9.20
C HIS A 93 0.90 -6.10 9.93
N LYS A 94 1.64 -6.58 10.95
CA LYS A 94 1.24 -7.71 11.80
C LYS A 94 0.29 -7.30 12.93
N TYR A 95 0.50 -6.17 13.62
CA TYR A 95 -0.36 -5.76 14.76
C TYR A 95 -1.53 -4.84 14.36
N LEU A 96 -1.46 -4.18 13.21
CA LEU A 96 -2.59 -3.42 12.65
C LEU A 96 -3.54 -4.28 11.80
N LYS A 97 -3.28 -5.59 11.73
CA LYS A 97 -4.16 -6.57 11.09
C LYS A 97 -5.42 -6.78 11.91
N LYS A 98 -6.48 -7.14 11.19
CA LYS A 98 -7.76 -7.56 11.75
C LYS A 98 -8.09 -8.97 11.30
N ASP A 99 -8.79 -9.67 12.17
CA ASP A 99 -9.47 -10.89 11.80
C ASP A 99 -10.70 -10.55 10.94
N ARG A 100 -10.71 -11.06 9.71
CA ARG A 100 -11.87 -10.91 8.82
C ARG A 100 -13.02 -11.74 9.36
N LYS A 101 -14.15 -11.11 9.63
CA LYS A 101 -15.41 -11.84 9.89
C LYS A 101 -15.91 -12.46 8.59
N VAL A 102 -16.01 -13.78 8.57
CA VAL A 102 -16.42 -14.57 7.39
C VAL A 102 -17.91 -14.41 7.08
N ASN A 103 -18.74 -14.28 8.12
CA ASN A 103 -20.19 -14.14 7.99
C ASN A 103 -20.65 -12.81 8.60
N ILE A 104 -20.85 -11.80 7.75
CA ILE A 104 -21.39 -10.48 8.14
C ILE A 104 -22.83 -10.38 7.65
N GLY A 105 -23.78 -10.25 8.58
CA GLY A 105 -25.18 -10.01 8.26
C GLY A 105 -25.43 -8.56 7.78
N PRO A 106 -26.50 -8.30 7.02
CA PRO A 106 -26.81 -6.96 6.48
C PRO A 106 -26.89 -5.84 7.55
N ASN A 107 -27.35 -6.18 8.76
CA ASN A 107 -27.50 -5.24 9.86
C ASN A 107 -26.26 -5.12 10.75
N ASP A 108 -25.26 -5.99 10.59
CA ASP A 108 -24.01 -5.94 11.35
C ASP A 108 -23.15 -4.75 10.89
N LEU A 109 -22.19 -4.35 11.74
CA LEU A 109 -21.19 -3.36 11.34
C LEU A 109 -20.34 -3.90 10.20
N CYS A 110 -20.07 -3.03 9.23
CA CYS A 110 -19.25 -3.36 8.07
C CYS A 110 -17.80 -3.67 8.48
N GLY A 111 -17.21 -4.72 7.91
CA GLY A 111 -15.83 -5.12 8.15
C GLY A 111 -14.77 -4.08 7.73
N CYS A 112 -15.14 -3.12 6.88
CA CYS A 112 -14.23 -2.05 6.47
C CYS A 112 -13.92 -1.03 7.56
N GLY A 113 -14.58 -1.09 8.72
CA GLY A 113 -14.32 -0.16 9.83
C GLY A 113 -14.96 1.22 9.72
N SER A 114 -15.83 1.44 8.73
CA SER A 114 -16.56 2.72 8.53
C SER A 114 -17.51 3.07 9.69
N GLY A 115 -17.90 2.09 10.51
CA GLY A 115 -18.94 2.23 11.53
C GLY A 115 -20.36 2.19 10.97
N GLN A 116 -20.54 2.02 9.66
CA GLN A 116 -21.85 1.84 9.03
C GLN A 116 -22.29 0.37 9.08
N LYS A 117 -23.60 0.13 8.99
CA LYS A 117 -24.14 -1.21 8.76
C LYS A 117 -23.69 -1.74 7.40
N TYR A 118 -23.45 -3.05 7.28
CA TYR A 118 -22.92 -3.67 6.07
C TYR A 118 -23.77 -3.36 4.83
N LYS A 119 -25.10 -3.44 4.97
CA LYS A 119 -26.08 -3.09 3.92
C LYS A 119 -26.07 -1.64 3.45
N ARG A 120 -25.44 -0.74 4.21
CA ARG A 120 -25.30 0.69 3.86
C ARG A 120 -23.85 1.04 3.51
N CYS A 121 -23.00 0.04 3.29
CA CYS A 121 -21.57 0.25 3.11
C CYS A 121 -21.02 -0.61 1.98
N CYS A 122 -20.49 -1.79 2.28
CA CYS A 122 -19.77 -2.61 1.30
C CYS A 122 -20.63 -3.72 0.67
N GLN A 123 -21.87 -3.92 1.11
CA GLN A 123 -22.71 -5.02 0.61
C GLN A 123 -22.86 -4.99 -0.91
N ASP A 124 -23.17 -3.83 -1.48
CA ASP A 124 -23.42 -3.66 -2.91
C ASP A 124 -22.17 -3.23 -3.70
N ARG A 125 -21.00 -3.17 -3.04
CA ARG A 125 -19.73 -2.80 -3.67
C ARG A 125 -19.00 -4.06 -4.17
N PRO A 126 -18.46 -4.08 -5.39
CA PRO A 126 -17.52 -5.11 -5.83
C PRO A 126 -16.31 -5.20 -4.91
N GLU A 127 -15.71 -6.38 -4.75
CA GLU A 127 -14.61 -6.60 -3.79
C GLU A 127 -13.40 -5.68 -4.06
N GLN A 128 -13.06 -5.47 -5.33
CA GLN A 128 -11.99 -4.57 -5.76
C GLN A 128 -12.22 -3.09 -5.41
N ASP A 129 -13.50 -2.72 -5.20
CA ASP A 129 -13.90 -1.35 -4.88
C ASP A 129 -14.08 -1.15 -3.36
N ARG A 130 -13.87 -2.20 -2.56
CA ARG A 130 -13.96 -2.14 -1.10
C ARG A 130 -12.64 -1.64 -0.49
N PRO A 131 -12.71 -0.84 0.59
CA PRO A 131 -11.54 -0.58 1.43
C PRO A 131 -11.01 -1.89 2.03
N ALA A 132 -9.76 -1.88 2.49
CA ALA A 132 -9.16 -3.05 3.14
C ALA A 132 -9.96 -3.49 4.40
N TRP A 133 -10.18 -4.80 4.54
CA TRP A 133 -10.90 -5.41 5.67
C TRP A 133 -9.97 -6.17 6.63
N ASP A 134 -8.78 -6.50 6.17
CA ASP A 134 -7.73 -7.21 6.92
C ASP A 134 -6.85 -6.28 7.76
N VAL A 135 -7.10 -4.97 7.74
CA VAL A 135 -6.36 -3.98 8.55
C VAL A 135 -7.28 -2.91 9.14
N TYR A 136 -6.84 -2.25 10.20
CA TYR A 136 -7.54 -1.07 10.73
C TYR A 136 -7.61 0.06 9.71
N SER A 137 -8.83 0.52 9.48
CA SER A 137 -9.15 1.65 8.60
C SER A 137 -8.68 2.96 9.21
N ILE A 138 -8.66 4.01 8.40
CA ILE A 138 -8.34 5.37 8.86
C ILE A 138 -9.23 5.77 10.04
N ARG A 139 -10.52 5.48 9.95
CA ARG A 139 -11.49 5.82 11.00
C ARG A 139 -11.16 5.10 12.31
N GLU A 140 -10.90 3.79 12.27
CA GLU A 140 -10.60 3.05 13.49
C GLU A 140 -9.29 3.48 14.12
N ARG A 141 -8.24 3.70 13.32
CA ARG A 141 -6.96 4.23 13.81
C ARG A 141 -7.15 5.60 14.45
N ASN A 142 -7.96 6.48 13.87
CA ASN A 142 -8.27 7.78 14.48
C ASN A 142 -9.04 7.66 15.80
N LEU A 143 -9.96 6.70 15.90
CA LEU A 143 -10.67 6.43 17.16
C LEU A 143 -9.74 5.83 18.23
N MET A 144 -8.84 4.93 17.84
CA MET A 144 -7.79 4.40 18.72
C MET A 144 -6.89 5.52 19.23
N PHE A 145 -6.44 6.39 18.33
CA PHE A 145 -5.61 7.53 18.68
C PHE A 145 -6.34 8.48 19.63
N SER A 146 -7.60 8.81 19.34
CA SER A 146 -8.41 9.69 20.21
C SER A 146 -8.62 9.10 21.60
N ARG A 147 -8.82 7.78 21.71
CA ARG A 147 -8.92 7.09 23.01
C ARG A 147 -7.58 7.11 23.75
N ALA A 148 -6.48 6.81 23.07
CA ALA A 148 -5.15 6.88 23.66
C ALA A 148 -4.82 8.28 24.18
N VAL A 149 -5.15 9.34 23.44
CA VAL A 149 -4.99 10.73 23.90
C VAL A 149 -5.86 11.02 25.12
N GLN A 150 -7.11 10.55 25.15
CA GLN A 150 -7.97 10.70 26.31
C GLN A 150 -7.41 9.98 27.54
N ASP A 151 -6.82 8.80 27.36
CA ASP A 151 -6.19 8.01 28.43
C ASP A 151 -4.92 8.70 28.95
N ILE A 152 -4.03 9.15 28.05
CA ILE A 152 -2.77 9.84 28.38
C ILE A 152 -3.04 11.14 29.15
N LEU A 153 -4.07 11.89 28.75
CA LEU A 153 -4.45 13.14 29.40
C LEU A 153 -5.43 12.93 30.57
N GLU A 154 -5.80 11.68 30.83
CA GLU A 154 -6.74 11.24 31.86
C GLU A 154 -8.12 11.93 31.80
N LEU A 155 -8.51 12.37 30.60
CA LEU A 155 -9.81 13.00 30.35
C LEU A 155 -10.97 12.03 30.61
N ASN A 156 -10.73 10.74 30.41
CA ASN A 156 -11.70 9.69 30.76
C ASN A 156 -11.77 9.37 32.26
N LYS A 157 -10.80 9.84 33.05
CA LYS A 157 -10.79 9.73 34.52
C LYS A 157 -11.35 10.96 35.23
N GLY A 158 -11.80 11.97 34.45
CA GLY A 158 -12.46 13.16 34.96
C GLY A 158 -11.61 14.43 34.94
N ASN A 159 -10.40 14.41 34.38
CA ASN A 159 -9.61 15.64 34.20
C ASN A 159 -10.35 16.63 33.30
N THR A 160 -10.35 17.89 33.71
CA THR A 160 -10.87 19.01 32.92
C THR A 160 -9.80 19.55 31.97
N TRP A 161 -10.20 20.46 31.07
CA TRP A 161 -9.23 21.17 30.23
C TRP A 161 -8.32 22.09 31.07
N GLU A 162 -8.81 22.62 32.19
CA GLU A 162 -7.98 23.38 33.11
C GLU A 162 -6.86 22.51 33.71
N ASP A 163 -7.17 21.26 34.07
CA ASP A 163 -6.20 20.30 34.62
C ASP A 163 -5.14 19.94 33.60
N VAL A 164 -5.55 19.61 32.37
CA VAL A 164 -4.61 19.29 31.30
C VAL A 164 -3.69 20.48 31.02
N ARG A 165 -4.22 21.71 30.96
CA ARG A 165 -3.38 22.91 30.73
C ARG A 165 -2.32 23.10 31.81
N ARG A 166 -2.62 22.75 33.07
CA ARG A 166 -1.69 22.86 34.20
C ARG A 166 -0.66 21.74 34.25
N ASN A 167 -1.07 20.52 33.87
CA ASN A 167 -0.31 19.30 34.11
C ASN A 167 0.33 18.70 32.84
N LEU A 168 0.09 19.29 31.66
CA LEU A 168 0.72 18.85 30.41
C LEU A 168 2.25 18.88 30.56
N SER A 169 2.91 17.79 30.17
CA SER A 169 4.34 17.57 30.37
C SER A 169 4.96 16.97 29.11
N ASP A 170 6.29 16.99 29.04
CA ASP A 170 7.04 16.37 27.95
C ASP A 170 6.77 14.86 27.85
N ILE A 171 6.44 14.21 28.97
CA ILE A 171 6.05 12.79 28.99
C ILE A 171 4.74 12.59 28.21
N HIS A 172 3.72 13.40 28.50
CA HIS A 172 2.44 13.34 27.78
C HIS A 172 2.63 13.62 26.28
N VAL A 173 3.43 14.63 25.93
CA VAL A 173 3.73 14.97 24.52
C VAL A 173 4.42 13.82 23.82
N LYS A 174 5.42 13.21 24.46
CA LYS A 174 6.13 12.03 23.95
C LYS A 174 5.16 10.86 23.72
N GLU A 175 4.35 10.51 24.71
CA GLU A 175 3.40 9.40 24.62
C GLU A 175 2.35 9.62 23.52
N ILE A 176 1.87 10.85 23.33
CA ILE A 176 0.95 11.20 22.24
C ILE A 176 1.63 10.97 20.87
N HIS A 177 2.89 11.39 20.73
CA HIS A 177 3.64 11.16 19.48
C HIS A 177 3.96 9.68 19.24
N GLU A 178 4.26 8.92 20.28
CA GLU A 178 4.45 7.47 20.19
C GLU A 178 3.15 6.76 19.81
N ALA A 179 2.01 7.14 20.40
CA ALA A 179 0.69 6.63 20.04
C ALA A 179 0.36 6.93 18.57
N PHE A 180 0.60 8.16 18.11
CA PHE A 180 0.44 8.51 16.69
C PHE A 180 1.35 7.67 15.79
N GLY A 181 2.64 7.59 16.12
CA GLY A 181 3.63 6.85 15.35
C GLY A 181 3.34 5.35 15.26
N SER A 182 2.73 4.76 16.29
CA SER A 182 2.30 3.35 16.29
C SER A 182 1.12 3.07 15.35
N LEU A 183 0.27 4.06 15.10
CA LEU A 183 -0.92 3.91 14.23
C LEU A 183 -0.63 4.36 12.79
N TRP A 184 0.31 5.30 12.62
CA TRP A 184 0.62 6.01 11.37
C TRP A 184 2.11 5.99 11.07
N LEU A 185 2.60 4.79 10.76
CA LEU A 185 4.01 4.59 10.42
C LEU A 185 4.34 5.18 9.05
N LYS A 186 5.63 5.47 8.83
CA LYS A 186 6.14 6.07 7.59
C LYS A 186 5.85 5.25 6.34
N ASP A 187 5.72 3.93 6.49
CA ASP A 187 5.43 2.96 5.43
C ASP A 187 3.94 2.60 5.34
N THR A 188 3.05 3.32 6.04
CA THR A 188 1.60 3.12 5.93
C THR A 188 1.14 3.46 4.51
N ASP A 189 0.60 2.46 3.81
CA ASP A 189 -0.04 2.65 2.52
C ASP A 189 -1.43 3.30 2.70
N ILE A 190 -1.46 4.63 2.78
CA ILE A 190 -2.69 5.41 2.95
C ILE A 190 -3.65 5.17 1.78
N ALA A 191 -3.13 5.00 0.56
CA ALA A 191 -3.95 4.83 -0.64
C ALA A 191 -4.82 3.56 -0.58
N ASN A 192 -4.30 2.49 0.01
CA ASN A 192 -5.05 1.26 0.23
C ASN A 192 -6.09 1.35 1.36
N LEU A 193 -5.97 2.32 2.26
CA LEU A 193 -6.94 2.54 3.34
C LEU A 193 -8.08 3.49 2.95
N LEU A 194 -7.88 4.29 1.90
CA LEU A 194 -8.89 5.22 1.41
C LEU A 194 -10.04 4.48 0.71
N PRO A 195 -11.30 4.94 0.89
CA PRO A 195 -12.39 4.44 0.08
C PRO A 195 -12.13 4.74 -1.40
N ARG A 196 -12.47 3.78 -2.26
CA ARG A 196 -12.44 4.02 -3.71
C ARG A 196 -13.52 5.06 -4.07
N PRO A 197 -13.28 5.89 -5.11
CA PRO A 197 -14.28 6.84 -5.58
C PRO A 197 -15.60 6.11 -5.90
N ASP A 198 -16.71 6.65 -5.42
CA ASP A 198 -18.02 6.17 -5.83
C ASP A 198 -18.23 6.50 -7.31
N LYS A 199 -18.85 5.60 -8.07
CA LYS A 199 -19.12 5.78 -9.51
C LYS A 199 -20.27 6.78 -9.80
N ASN A 200 -20.54 7.71 -8.89
CA ASN A 200 -21.59 8.72 -9.03
C ASN A 200 -21.03 10.04 -9.51
#